data_AF-A0A838P886-F1
#
_entry.id   AF-A0A838P886-F1
#
_cell.length_a   1.000
_cell.length_b   1.000
_cell.length_c   1.000
_cell.angle_alpha   90.00
_cell.angle_beta   90.00
_cell.angle_gamma   90.00
#
_symmetry.space_group_name_H-M   'P 1'
#
loop_
_entity.id
_entity.type
_entity.pdbx_description
1 polymer ?
#
loop_
_entity_poly.entity_id
_entity_poly.type
_entity_poly.pdbx_seq_one_letter_code
_entity_poly.pdbx_strand_id
1 'polypeptide(L)'
;MKKTAILFLCLALVGTAWAQVSQKKVQSNASIDVFWERFRDAVTKGDKMVVANLSQFPIVMPYGIPTIRNNAQLIRRYRDVFNGETNAAKCFREVRPEVKPDNPAEFTVACKNAAGDEVVIYSFASTRNGWRFKGLDNLNE
;
A
#
# COMPACT_ATOMS: atom_id res chain seq x y z
N MET A 1 -54.58 -0.59 47.29
CA MET A 1 -54.95 -1.00 45.91
C MET A 1 -54.57 0.17 45.00
N LYS A 2 -53.83 0.13 43.88
CA LYS A 2 -53.35 -0.89 42.94
C LYS A 2 -51.93 -0.52 42.49
N LYS A 3 -51.15 -1.55 42.15
CA LYS A 3 -49.79 -1.50 41.60
C LYS A 3 -49.85 -1.23 40.10
N THR A 4 -48.93 -0.44 39.55
CA THR A 4 -48.47 -0.59 38.16
C THR A 4 -47.01 -0.11 38.05
N ALA A 5 -46.12 -1.09 37.98
CA ALA A 5 -44.76 -0.93 37.51
C ALA A 5 -44.77 -0.85 35.98
N ILE A 6 -43.95 0.03 35.40
CA ILE A 6 -43.57 -0.06 33.97
C ILE A 6 -42.06 -0.21 33.93
N LEU A 7 -41.64 -1.46 33.79
CA LEU A 7 -40.31 -1.87 33.36
C LEU A 7 -40.08 -1.33 31.94
N PHE A 8 -39.16 -0.38 31.77
CA PHE A 8 -38.55 -0.15 30.47
C PHE A 8 -37.41 -1.15 30.29
N LEU A 9 -37.76 -2.21 29.57
CA LEU A 9 -36.92 -3.32 29.14
C LEU A 9 -35.74 -2.79 28.32
N CYS A 10 -34.52 -3.02 28.81
CA CYS A 10 -33.28 -2.83 28.06
C CYS A 10 -33.33 -3.68 26.77
N LEU A 11 -33.64 -3.05 25.64
CA LEU A 11 -33.58 -3.69 24.33
C LEU A 11 -32.41 -3.11 23.52
N ALA A 12 -31.61 -4.03 22.98
CA ALA A 12 -30.64 -3.85 21.89
C ALA A 12 -29.31 -3.14 22.21
N LEU A 13 -28.45 -3.84 22.96
CA LEU A 13 -26.99 -3.70 22.85
C LEU A 13 -26.37 -5.01 22.33
N VAL A 14 -26.86 -5.54 21.21
CA VAL A 14 -26.20 -6.65 20.50
C VAL A 14 -26.31 -6.37 19.00
N GLY A 15 -25.32 -5.69 18.42
CA GLY A 15 -25.36 -5.45 16.97
C GLY A 15 -24.29 -4.55 16.35
N THR A 16 -23.34 -3.97 17.09
CA THR A 16 -22.42 -2.97 16.51
C THR A 16 -21.11 -3.54 15.95
N ALA A 17 -20.76 -4.80 16.21
CA ALA A 17 -19.46 -5.34 15.79
C ALA A 17 -19.31 -5.51 14.26
N TRP A 18 -20.41 -5.72 13.52
CA TRP A 18 -20.35 -6.04 12.08
C TRP A 18 -20.27 -4.79 11.19
N ALA A 19 -20.84 -3.66 11.61
CA ALA A 19 -20.79 -2.41 10.86
C ALA A 19 -19.36 -1.82 10.81
N GLN A 20 -18.59 -1.99 11.88
CA GLN A 20 -17.24 -1.44 12.01
C GLN A 20 -16.24 -2.08 11.04
N VAL A 21 -16.37 -3.39 10.78
CA VAL A 21 -15.46 -4.12 9.89
C VAL A 21 -15.63 -3.67 8.44
N SER A 22 -16.88 -3.52 7.99
CA SER A 22 -17.17 -3.07 6.62
C SER A 22 -16.73 -1.62 6.39
N GLN A 23 -16.96 -0.71 7.34
CA GLN A 23 -16.49 0.67 7.23
C GLN A 23 -14.96 0.78 7.22
N LYS A 24 -14.27 -0.01 8.06
CA LYS A 24 -12.79 -0.02 8.10
C LYS A 24 -12.20 -0.52 6.77
N LYS A 25 -12.80 -1.54 6.14
CA LYS A 25 -12.35 -2.06 4.84
C LYS A 25 -12.56 -1.05 3.71
N VAL A 26 -13.73 -0.42 3.63
CA VAL A 26 -14.03 0.60 2.59
C VAL A 26 -13.12 1.82 2.74
N GLN A 27 -12.93 2.32 3.97
CA GLN A 27 -12.02 3.42 4.25
C GLN A 27 -10.55 3.06 3.93
N SER A 28 -10.13 1.84 4.23
CA SER A 28 -8.80 1.33 3.89
C SER A 28 -8.58 1.36 2.38
N ASN A 29 -9.51 0.82 1.58
CA ASN A 29 -9.42 0.81 0.13
C ASN A 29 -9.34 2.23 -0.45
N ALA A 30 -10.20 3.14 0.01
CA ALA A 30 -10.16 4.53 -0.43
C ALA A 30 -8.81 5.23 -0.10
N SER A 31 -8.24 4.94 1.08
CA SER A 31 -6.93 5.49 1.47
C SER A 31 -5.77 4.93 0.64
N ILE A 32 -5.87 3.66 0.21
CA ILE A 32 -4.91 3.01 -0.69
C ILE A 32 -5.01 3.64 -2.07
N ASP A 33 -6.21 3.83 -2.60
CA ASP A 33 -6.42 4.42 -3.92
C ASP A 33 -5.84 5.84 -4.00
N VAL A 34 -6.12 6.69 -3.01
CA VAL A 34 -5.58 8.07 -2.96
C VAL A 34 -4.05 8.07 -2.89
N PHE A 35 -3.46 7.23 -2.04
CA PHE A 35 -2.01 7.12 -1.97
C PHE A 35 -1.44 6.60 -3.28
N TRP A 36 -2.03 5.56 -3.84
CA TRP A 36 -1.58 4.90 -5.05
C TRP A 36 -1.59 5.84 -6.24
N GLU A 37 -2.66 6.59 -6.43
CA GLU A 37 -2.75 7.58 -7.52
C GLU A 37 -1.63 8.61 -7.42
N ARG A 38 -1.38 9.13 -6.21
CA ARG A 38 -0.30 10.11 -5.99
C ARG A 38 1.08 9.50 -6.24
N PHE A 39 1.32 8.28 -5.75
CA PHE A 39 2.60 7.59 -5.92
C PHE A 39 2.87 7.24 -7.39
N ARG A 40 1.88 6.63 -8.05
CA ARG A 40 1.91 6.33 -9.48
C ARG A 40 2.23 7.58 -10.29
N ASP A 41 1.50 8.66 -10.07
CA ASP A 41 1.71 9.91 -10.80
C ASP A 41 3.12 10.47 -10.61
N ALA A 42 3.66 10.42 -9.38
CA ALA A 42 5.03 10.84 -9.10
C ALA A 42 6.05 9.98 -9.85
N VAL A 43 5.85 8.65 -9.88
CA VAL A 43 6.73 7.74 -10.61
C VAL A 43 6.66 7.97 -12.12
N THR A 44 5.46 8.12 -12.67
CA THR A 44 5.25 8.40 -14.10
C THR A 44 5.86 9.73 -14.54
N LYS A 45 5.82 10.76 -13.69
CA LYS A 45 6.43 12.07 -13.94
C LYS A 45 7.95 12.09 -13.69
N GLY A 46 8.50 11.05 -13.07
CA GLY A 46 9.89 11.03 -12.63
C GLY A 46 10.18 12.02 -11.49
N ASP A 47 9.18 12.35 -10.67
CA ASP A 47 9.33 13.25 -9.54
C ASP A 47 9.98 12.52 -8.35
N LYS A 48 11.32 12.46 -8.41
CA LYS A 48 12.14 11.72 -7.44
C LYS A 48 11.96 12.23 -6.01
N MET A 49 11.70 13.53 -5.84
CA MET A 49 11.54 14.15 -4.51
C MET A 49 10.22 13.72 -3.89
N VAL A 50 9.13 13.76 -4.67
CA VAL A 50 7.83 13.29 -4.19
C VAL A 50 7.85 11.79 -3.91
N VAL A 51 8.48 10.99 -4.78
CA VAL A 51 8.63 9.54 -4.54
C VAL A 51 9.39 9.27 -3.24
N ALA A 52 10.49 10.00 -2.98
CA ALA A 52 11.23 9.88 -1.73
C ALA A 52 10.38 10.25 -0.50
N ASN A 53 9.58 11.31 -0.58
CA ASN A 53 8.68 11.71 0.52
C ASN A 53 7.52 10.74 0.75
N LEU A 54 7.13 9.98 -0.28
CA LEU A 54 6.11 8.92 -0.21
C LEU A 54 6.71 7.56 0.15
N SER A 55 8.02 7.49 0.40
CA SER A 55 8.72 6.27 0.80
C SER A 55 8.96 6.23 2.31
N GLN A 56 9.11 5.03 2.85
CA GLN A 56 9.71 4.81 4.16
C GLN A 56 11.13 4.27 4.00
N PHE A 57 11.97 4.49 5.00
CA PHE A 57 13.36 4.04 4.97
C PHE A 57 13.66 3.16 6.19
N PRO A 58 14.50 2.12 6.04
CA PRO A 58 15.14 1.71 4.78
C PRO A 58 14.16 1.06 3.79
N ILE A 59 14.38 1.29 2.50
CA ILE A 59 13.66 0.60 1.42
C ILE A 59 14.36 -0.74 1.18
N VAL A 60 13.59 -1.82 1.29
CA VAL A 60 14.05 -3.18 1.01
C VAL A 60 14.25 -3.35 -0.49
N MET A 61 15.37 -3.96 -0.86
CA MET A 61 15.74 -4.25 -2.25
C MET A 61 15.80 -5.75 -2.47
N PRO A 62 15.79 -6.23 -3.72
CA PRO A 62 15.97 -7.63 -4.06
C PRO A 62 17.27 -8.21 -3.51
N TYR A 63 17.38 -9.54 -3.52
CA TYR A 63 18.48 -10.25 -2.87
C TYR A 63 19.85 -9.80 -3.40
N GLY A 64 20.82 -9.70 -2.49
CA GLY A 64 22.17 -9.22 -2.85
C GLY A 64 22.29 -7.73 -3.16
N ILE A 65 21.17 -6.99 -3.28
CA ILE A 65 21.18 -5.55 -3.53
C ILE A 65 21.10 -4.78 -2.19
N PRO A 66 22.02 -3.83 -1.93
CA PRO A 66 21.98 -3.06 -0.69
C PRO A 66 20.67 -2.25 -0.54
N THR A 67 20.06 -2.28 0.64
CA THR A 67 18.89 -1.46 0.99
C THR A 67 19.16 0.03 0.79
N ILE A 68 18.15 0.79 0.38
CA ILE A 68 18.25 2.25 0.26
C ILE A 68 17.88 2.88 1.60
N ARG A 69 18.79 3.64 2.20
CA ARG A 69 18.68 4.08 3.61
C ARG A 69 18.06 5.47 3.79
N ASN A 70 17.99 6.28 2.74
CA ASN A 70 17.49 7.66 2.82
C ASN A 70 17.09 8.22 1.46
N ASN A 71 16.48 9.40 1.49
CA ASN A 71 16.04 10.16 0.30
C ASN A 71 17.15 10.34 -0.74
N ALA A 72 18.35 10.76 -0.30
CA ALA A 72 19.46 11.02 -1.22
C ALA A 72 19.90 9.77 -1.97
N GLN A 73 19.92 8.61 -1.30
CA GLN A 73 20.22 7.33 -1.93
C GLN A 73 19.11 6.93 -2.91
N LEU A 74 17.83 7.12 -2.57
CA LEU A 74 16.73 6.81 -3.48
C LEU A 74 16.77 7.67 -4.75
N ILE A 75 17.01 8.98 -4.60
CA ILE A 75 17.09 9.90 -5.74
C ILE A 75 18.23 9.51 -6.70
N ARG A 76 19.38 9.09 -6.15
CA ARG A 76 20.52 8.61 -6.93
C ARG A 76 20.23 7.28 -7.63
N ARG A 77 19.62 6.35 -6.92
CA ARG A 77 19.31 4.98 -7.39
C ARG A 77 17.91 4.83 -7.98
N TYR A 78 17.27 5.94 -8.34
CA TYR A 78 15.88 5.95 -8.80
C TYR A 78 15.69 5.03 -10.01
N ARG A 79 16.65 5.02 -10.93
CA ARG A 79 16.60 4.16 -12.12
C ARG A 79 16.71 2.68 -11.74
N ASP A 80 17.57 2.31 -10.81
CA ASP A 80 17.70 0.92 -10.34
C ASP A 80 16.37 0.41 -9.76
N VAL A 81 15.64 1.27 -9.05
CA VAL A 81 14.37 0.91 -8.39
C VAL A 81 13.21 0.82 -9.36
N PHE A 82 13.08 1.75 -10.31
CA PHE A 82 11.86 1.88 -11.13
C PHE A 82 12.05 1.60 -12.62
N ASN A 83 13.30 1.46 -13.07
CA ASN A 83 13.67 1.33 -14.48
C ASN A 83 14.76 0.26 -14.71
N GLY A 84 15.06 -0.57 -13.71
CA GLY A 84 16.04 -1.66 -13.80
C GLY A 84 15.47 -2.82 -14.63
N GLU A 85 14.80 -3.75 -13.96
CA GLU A 85 14.20 -4.94 -14.57
C GLU A 85 12.86 -4.69 -15.27
N THR A 86 12.15 -3.64 -14.85
CA THR A 86 10.81 -3.30 -15.37
C THR A 86 10.73 -1.82 -15.69
N ASN A 87 9.77 -1.45 -16.55
CA ASN A 87 9.34 -0.07 -16.69
C ASN A 87 8.17 0.18 -15.72
N ALA A 88 8.50 0.54 -14.47
CA ALA A 88 7.50 0.77 -13.42
C ALA A 88 6.47 1.83 -13.82
N ALA A 89 6.92 2.90 -14.47
CA ALA A 89 6.03 3.97 -14.94
C ALA A 89 4.98 3.48 -15.94
N LYS A 90 5.33 2.55 -16.83
CA LYS A 90 4.37 1.90 -17.72
C LYS A 90 3.46 0.95 -16.95
N CYS A 91 4.04 0.04 -16.17
CA CYS A 91 3.32 -0.95 -15.37
C CYS A 91 2.25 -0.31 -14.46
N PHE A 92 2.60 0.74 -13.72
CA PHE A 92 1.72 1.36 -12.74
C PHE A 92 0.50 2.05 -13.34
N ARG A 93 0.48 2.30 -14.66
CA ARG A 93 -0.70 2.81 -15.37
C ARG A 93 -1.72 1.72 -15.68
N GLU A 94 -1.28 0.46 -15.70
CA GLU A 94 -2.07 -0.70 -16.12
C GLU A 94 -2.50 -1.55 -14.91
N VAL A 95 -1.68 -1.61 -13.86
CA VAL A 95 -1.88 -2.48 -12.70
C VAL A 95 -2.51 -1.74 -11.53
N ARG A 96 -3.38 -2.44 -10.78
CA ARG A 96 -4.01 -1.93 -9.55
C ARG A 96 -3.35 -2.51 -8.29
N PRO A 97 -3.41 -1.80 -7.15
CA PRO A 97 -2.96 -2.34 -5.88
C PRO A 97 -3.72 -3.60 -5.46
N GLU A 98 -2.99 -4.58 -4.96
CA GLU A 98 -3.54 -5.79 -4.36
C GLU A 98 -3.30 -5.77 -2.86
N VAL A 99 -4.39 -5.73 -2.08
CA VAL A 99 -4.30 -5.80 -0.62
C VAL A 99 -4.06 -7.25 -0.21
N LYS A 100 -3.04 -7.49 0.61
CA LYS A 100 -2.80 -8.83 1.13
C LYS A 100 -3.93 -9.21 2.09
N PRO A 101 -4.69 -10.30 1.85
CA PRO A 101 -5.80 -10.70 2.71
C PRO A 101 -5.36 -10.90 4.17
N ASP A 102 -4.14 -11.43 4.33
CA ASP A 102 -3.56 -11.78 5.63
C ASP A 102 -2.86 -10.60 6.31
N ASN A 103 -2.62 -9.51 5.57
CA ASN A 103 -2.00 -8.30 6.08
C ASN A 103 -2.60 -7.04 5.45
N PRO A 104 -3.74 -6.55 5.95
CA PRO A 104 -4.39 -5.34 5.43
C PRO A 104 -3.60 -4.06 5.70
N ALA A 105 -2.48 -4.13 6.44
CA ALA A 105 -1.54 -3.03 6.58
C ALA A 105 -0.50 -3.01 5.44
N GLU A 106 -0.58 -3.93 4.48
CA GLU A 106 0.27 -3.98 3.30
C GLU A 106 -0.55 -4.18 2.02
N PHE A 107 -0.06 -3.59 0.95
CA PHE A 107 -0.52 -3.90 -0.40
C PHE A 107 0.67 -3.98 -1.35
N THR A 108 0.47 -4.64 -2.48
CA THR A 108 1.50 -4.85 -3.49
C THR A 108 1.05 -4.42 -4.88
N VAL A 109 2.02 -4.18 -5.75
CA VAL A 109 1.82 -3.99 -7.18
C VAL A 109 2.84 -4.86 -7.90
N ALA A 110 2.37 -5.85 -8.66
CA ALA A 110 3.21 -6.74 -9.44
C ALA A 110 3.43 -6.17 -10.84
N CYS A 111 4.69 -6.08 -11.26
CA CYS A 111 5.07 -5.63 -12.59
C CYS A 111 5.68 -6.76 -13.40
N LYS A 112 5.12 -6.94 -14.59
CA LYS A 112 5.58 -7.93 -15.56
C LYS A 112 6.77 -7.42 -16.37
N ASN A 113 7.68 -8.31 -16.74
CA ASN A 113 8.73 -8.01 -17.72
C ASN A 113 8.15 -7.95 -19.14
N ALA A 114 9.01 -7.74 -20.14
CA ALA A 114 8.61 -7.72 -21.54
C ALA A 114 8.11 -9.08 -22.08
N ALA A 115 8.47 -10.19 -21.43
CA ALA A 115 8.00 -11.53 -21.76
C ALA A 115 6.63 -11.85 -21.12
N GLY A 116 6.15 -11.00 -20.20
CA GLY A 116 4.87 -11.16 -19.52
C GLY A 116 4.95 -11.89 -18.17
N ASP A 117 6.15 -12.28 -17.74
CA ASP A 117 6.36 -12.90 -16.41
C ASP A 117 6.28 -11.83 -15.33
N GLU A 118 5.65 -12.13 -14.20
CA GLU A 118 5.74 -11.26 -13.03
C GLU A 118 7.15 -11.31 -12.46
N VAL A 119 7.87 -10.20 -12.57
CA VAL A 119 9.29 -10.18 -12.18
C VAL A 119 9.50 -9.33 -10.94
N VAL A 120 8.81 -8.19 -10.83
CA VAL A 120 9.05 -7.26 -9.71
C VAL A 120 7.77 -7.01 -8.92
N ILE A 121 7.81 -7.26 -7.61
CA ILE A 121 6.73 -6.90 -6.69
C ILE A 121 7.12 -5.65 -5.91
N TYR A 122 6.40 -4.55 -6.12
CA TYR A 122 6.51 -3.35 -5.29
C TYR A 122 5.61 -3.48 -4.07
N SER A 123 6.18 -3.28 -2.89
CA SER A 123 5.49 -3.41 -1.61
C SER A 123 5.28 -2.06 -0.92
N PHE A 124 4.11 -1.89 -0.33
CA PHE A 124 3.70 -0.68 0.37
C PHE A 124 3.12 -1.06 1.72
N ALA A 125 3.35 -0.20 2.72
CA ALA A 125 2.85 -0.45 4.07
C ALA A 125 2.19 0.79 4.66
N SER A 126 1.18 0.55 5.49
CA SER A 126 0.52 1.58 6.27
C SER A 126 1.39 1.95 7.46
N THR A 127 1.60 3.25 7.65
CA THR A 127 2.33 3.80 8.79
C THR A 127 1.41 4.75 9.56
N ARG A 128 1.87 5.23 10.72
CA ARG A 128 1.18 6.28 11.47
C ARG A 128 0.95 7.56 10.64
N ASN A 129 1.79 7.79 9.62
CA ASN A 129 1.77 8.97 8.75
C ASN A 129 1.16 8.66 7.37
N GLY A 130 0.38 7.57 7.26
CA GLY A 130 -0.23 7.07 6.04
C GLY A 130 0.62 6.03 5.31
N TRP A 131 0.16 5.63 4.14
CA TRP A 131 0.82 4.64 3.28
C TRP A 131 2.19 5.11 2.79
N ARG A 132 3.13 4.16 2.69
CA ARG A 132 4.52 4.40 2.26
C ARG A 132 5.03 3.28 1.38
N PHE A 133 5.83 3.64 0.38
CA PHE A 133 6.63 2.67 -0.37
C PHE A 133 7.71 2.05 0.53
N LYS A 134 7.71 0.71 0.62
CA LYS A 134 8.53 -0.08 1.55
C LYS A 134 9.71 -0.75 0.86
N GLY A 135 9.55 -1.15 -0.39
CA GLY A 135 10.55 -1.96 -1.06
C GLY A 135 10.04 -2.63 -2.30
N LEU A 136 10.95 -3.32 -2.97
CA LEU A 136 10.66 -4.18 -4.09
C LEU A 136 11.40 -5.50 -3.93
N ASP A 137 10.83 -6.53 -4.53
CA ASP A 137 11.43 -7.86 -4.63
C ASP A 137 11.44 -8.31 -6.09
N ASN A 138 12.42 -9.14 -6.45
CA ASN A 138 12.50 -9.78 -7.76
C ASN A 138 12.20 -11.28 -7.59
N LEU A 139 11.11 -11.75 -8.19
CA LEU A 139 10.65 -13.13 -8.03
C LEU A 139 11.54 -14.16 -8.73
N ASN A 140 12.44 -13.72 -9.61
CA ASN A 140 13.30 -14.60 -10.41
C ASN A 140 14.74 -14.72 -9.89
N GLU A 141 15.05 -14.13 -8.74
CA GLU A 141 16.40 -14.13 -8.12
C GLU A 141 16.63 -15.25 -7.10
#